data_AF-A0A7V3H6P4-F1
#
_entry.id   AF-A0A7V3H6P4-F1
#
_cell.length_a   1.000
_cell.length_b   1.000
_cell.length_c   1.000
_cell.angle_alpha   90.00
_cell.angle_beta   90.00
_cell.angle_gamma   90.00
#
_symmetry.space_group_name_H-M   'P 1'
#
loop_
_entity.id
_entity.type
_entity.pdbx_description
1 polymer ?
#
loop_
_entity_poly.entity_id
_entity_poly.type
_entity_poly.pdbx_seq_one_letter_code
_entity_poly.pdbx_strand_id
1 'polypeptide(L)'
;MPGAPVELFLQTLLDGILIGGTLVVIAAGFSLCFGVMHVIDFAVGEWVMLGAYAAFWFQEFTGSDPLAALPLFFALFFAGGYLLQPLIQRVTAGRRPHPVLMGLLFTFGLATLAK
;
A
#
# COMPACT_ATOMS: atom_id res chain seq x y z
N MET A 1 26.05 22.60 -23.31
CA MET A 1 25.28 23.67 -22.62
C MET A 1 25.72 23.72 -21.17
N PRO A 2 26.44 24.76 -20.72
CA PRO A 2 26.94 24.89 -19.36
C PRO A 2 25.76 25.23 -18.42
N GLY A 3 25.41 24.29 -17.55
CA GLY A 3 24.22 24.27 -16.69
C GLY A 3 23.80 22.84 -16.31
N ALA A 4 24.18 21.87 -17.15
CA ALA A 4 23.89 20.44 -16.98
C ALA A 4 24.25 19.81 -15.61
N PRO A 5 25.39 20.12 -14.94
CA PRO A 5 25.75 19.39 -13.72
C PRO A 5 24.89 19.77 -12.52
N VAL A 6 24.48 21.04 -12.40
CA VAL A 6 23.63 21.51 -11.29
C VAL A 6 22.19 21.05 -11.50
N GLU A 7 21.68 21.12 -12.72
CA GLU A 7 20.36 20.62 -13.10
C GLU A 7 20.23 19.11 -12.79
N LEU A 8 21.22 18.31 -13.23
CA LEU A 8 21.24 16.88 -13.00
C LEU A 8 21.33 16.52 -11.51
N PHE A 9 22.14 17.28 -10.75
CA PHE A 9 22.23 17.11 -9.31
C PHE A 9 20.89 17.37 -8.62
N LEU A 10 20.20 18.45 -8.99
CA LEU A 10 18.90 18.81 -8.43
C LEU A 10 17.84 17.76 -8.78
N GLN A 11 17.81 17.31 -10.03
CA GLN A 11 16.89 16.26 -10.48
C GLN A 11 17.13 14.94 -9.73
N THR A 12 18.39 14.50 -9.62
CA THR A 12 18.73 13.27 -8.90
C THR A 12 18.36 13.35 -7.41
N LEU A 13 18.53 14.52 -6.79
CA LEU A 13 18.11 14.76 -5.41
C LEU A 13 16.59 14.63 -5.28
N LEU A 14 15.83 15.25 -6.18
CA LEU A 14 14.36 15.17 -6.21
C LEU A 14 13.89 13.73 -6.43
N ASP A 15 14.45 13.01 -7.40
CA ASP A 15 14.13 11.60 -7.66
C ASP A 15 14.42 10.73 -6.43
N GLY A 16 15.55 10.97 -5.76
CA GLY A 16 15.91 10.30 -4.50
C GLY A 16 14.90 10.58 -3.37
N ILE A 17 14.42 11.81 -3.24
CA ILE A 17 13.39 12.19 -2.27
C ILE A 17 12.05 11.54 -2.61
N LEU A 18 11.66 11.51 -3.89
CA LEU A 18 10.40 10.90 -4.33
C LEU A 18 10.38 9.40 -4.07
N ILE A 19 11.48 8.69 -4.39
CA ILE A 19 11.64 7.27 -4.11
C ILE A 19 11.69 7.03 -2.59
N GLY A 20 12.47 7.82 -1.86
CA GLY A 20 12.58 7.74 -0.40
C GLY A 20 11.24 7.98 0.29
N GLY A 21 10.47 8.97 -0.14
CA GLY A 21 9.13 9.25 0.35
C GLY A 21 8.18 8.07 0.14
N THR A 22 8.24 7.44 -1.04
CA THR A 22 7.45 6.23 -1.33
C THR A 22 7.77 5.10 -0.36
N LEU A 23 9.06 4.85 -0.09
CA LEU A 23 9.49 3.83 0.86
C LEU A 23 9.07 4.16 2.31
N VAL A 24 9.15 5.43 2.71
CA VAL A 24 8.70 5.89 4.04
C VAL A 24 7.20 5.67 4.22
N VAL A 25 6.39 5.97 3.20
CA VAL A 25 4.93 5.75 3.25
C VAL A 25 4.61 4.26 3.40
N ILE A 26 5.28 3.39 2.64
CA ILE A 26 5.12 1.94 2.75
C ILE A 26 5.50 1.46 4.17
N ALA A 27 6.63 1.91 4.69
CA ALA A 27 7.10 1.55 6.03
C ALA A 27 6.15 2.05 7.13
N ALA A 28 5.59 3.25 6.98
CA ALA A 28 4.61 3.82 7.91
C ALA A 28 3.33 2.98 7.95
N GLY A 29 2.82 2.56 6.78
CA GLY A 29 1.65 1.68 6.69
C GLY A 29 1.89 0.33 7.39
N PHE A 30 3.05 -0.29 7.15
CA PHE A 30 3.46 -1.51 7.84
C PHE A 30 3.53 -1.28 9.37
N SER A 31 4.16 -0.19 9.82
CA SER A 31 4.26 0.14 11.24
C SER A 31 2.89 0.36 11.90
N LEU A 32 1.92 0.94 11.19
CA LEU A 32 0.54 1.10 11.68
C LEU A 32 -0.18 -0.24 11.88
N CYS A 33 -0.07 -1.16 10.92
CA CYS A 33 -0.68 -2.49 11.01
C CYS A 33 -0.12 -3.30 12.20
N PHE A 34 1.20 -3.32 12.35
CA PHE A 34 1.84 -4.11 13.39
C PHE A 34 1.87 -3.41 14.75
N GLY A 35 2.20 -2.13 14.78
CA GLY A 35 2.48 -1.38 16.01
C GLY A 35 1.23 -0.93 16.75
N VAL A 36 0.14 -0.63 16.05
CA VAL A 36 -1.11 -0.15 16.67
C VAL A 36 -2.17 -1.25 16.67
N MET A 37 -2.42 -1.86 15.51
CA MET A 37 -3.52 -2.81 15.35
C MET A 37 -3.19 -4.23 15.84
N HIS A 38 -1.92 -4.56 16.08
CA HIS A 38 -1.47 -5.91 16.47
C HIS A 38 -1.96 -7.03 15.52
N VAL A 39 -2.20 -6.69 14.25
CA VAL A 39 -2.58 -7.63 13.19
C VAL A 39 -1.39 -7.77 12.25
N ILE A 40 -0.90 -9.00 12.10
CA ILE A 40 0.18 -9.32 11.19
C ILE A 40 -0.43 -9.56 9.81
N ASP A 41 -0.20 -8.63 8.88
CA ASP A 41 -0.60 -8.74 7.48
C ASP A 41 0.59 -9.21 6.64
N PHE A 42 0.49 -10.38 6.00
CA PHE A 42 1.49 -10.86 5.05
C PHE A 42 1.25 -10.39 3.61
N ALA A 43 0.06 -9.86 3.31
CA ALA A 43 -0.33 -9.41 1.98
C ALA A 43 0.13 -7.96 1.68
N VAL A 44 0.95 -7.36 2.55
CA VAL A 44 1.44 -5.97 2.40
C VAL A 44 2.07 -5.74 1.03
N GLY A 45 2.86 -6.69 0.54
CA GLY A 45 3.46 -6.60 -0.80
C GLY A 45 2.42 -6.59 -1.92
N GLU A 46 1.34 -7.35 -1.80
CA GLU A 46 0.27 -7.36 -2.80
C GLU A 46 -0.57 -6.09 -2.75
N TRP A 47 -0.82 -5.52 -1.58
CA TRP A 47 -1.48 -4.21 -1.47
C TRP A 47 -0.68 -3.11 -2.16
N VAL A 48 0.64 -3.10 -1.98
CA VAL A 48 1.55 -2.17 -2.67
C VAL A 48 1.51 -2.39 -4.18
N MET A 49 1.55 -3.65 -4.64
CA MET A 49 1.47 -3.98 -6.07
C MET A 49 0.13 -3.58 -6.69
N LEU A 50 -0.99 -3.86 -6.02
CA LEU A 50 -2.32 -3.42 -6.46
C LEU A 50 -2.41 -1.90 -6.60
N GLY A 51 -1.84 -1.16 -5.64
CA GLY A 51 -1.77 0.30 -5.73
C GLY A 51 -0.95 0.78 -6.91
N ALA A 52 0.23 0.17 -7.14
CA ALA A 52 1.10 0.50 -8.27
C ALA A 52 0.44 0.22 -9.62
N TYR A 53 -0.22 -0.94 -9.77
CA TYR A 53 -0.96 -1.26 -10.99
C TYR A 53 -2.18 -0.36 -11.20
N ALA A 54 -2.92 -0.02 -10.15
CA ALA A 54 -4.03 0.93 -10.25
C ALA A 54 -3.55 2.30 -10.75
N ALA A 55 -2.40 2.78 -10.25
CA ALA A 55 -1.76 4.01 -10.73
C ALA A 55 -1.31 3.91 -12.20
N PHE A 56 -0.70 2.78 -12.60
CA PHE A 56 -0.29 2.53 -13.98
C PHE A 56 -1.49 2.53 -14.95
N TRP A 57 -2.56 1.79 -14.63
CA TRP A 57 -3.76 1.71 -15.48
C TRP A 57 -4.48 3.06 -15.56
N PHE A 58 -4.52 3.82 -14.47
CA PHE A 58 -5.10 5.16 -14.47
C PHE A 58 -4.34 6.12 -15.40
N GLN A 59 -3.01 6.06 -15.39
CA GLN A 59 -2.16 6.84 -16.30
C GLN A 59 -2.43 6.46 -17.75
N GLU A 60 -2.52 5.16 -18.05
CA GLU A 60 -2.77 4.66 -19.41
C GLU A 60 -4.12 5.14 -19.97
N PHE A 61 -5.18 5.12 -19.16
CA PHE A 61 -6.51 5.53 -19.65
C PHE A 61 -6.75 7.04 -19.67
N THR A 62 -6.22 7.76 -18.68
CA THR A 62 -6.56 9.18 -18.48
C THR A 62 -5.48 10.10 -19.04
N GLY A 63 -4.25 9.61 -19.21
CA GLY A 63 -3.07 10.41 -19.59
C GLY A 63 -2.64 11.42 -18.52
N SER A 64 -3.33 11.47 -17.38
CA SER A 64 -3.06 12.39 -16.27
C SER A 64 -2.06 11.81 -15.29
N ASP A 65 -1.40 12.70 -14.54
CA ASP A 65 -0.46 12.34 -13.48
C ASP A 65 -1.12 11.43 -12.43
N PRO A 66 -0.57 10.24 -12.14
CA PRO A 66 -1.06 9.35 -11.08
C PRO A 66 -1.18 10.03 -9.71
N LEU A 67 -0.32 11.01 -9.41
CA LEU A 67 -0.39 11.76 -8.16
C LEU A 67 -1.68 12.58 -8.04
N ALA A 68 -2.25 13.06 -9.14
CA ALA A 68 -3.51 13.80 -9.12
C ALA A 68 -4.71 12.91 -8.75
N ALA A 69 -4.62 11.60 -9.00
CA ALA A 69 -5.63 10.61 -8.63
C ALA A 69 -5.47 10.06 -7.22
N LEU A 70 -4.51 10.56 -6.43
CA LEU A 70 -4.30 10.12 -5.05
C LEU A 70 -5.59 10.13 -4.20
N PRO A 71 -6.47 11.16 -4.26
CA PRO A 71 -7.72 11.17 -3.49
C PRO A 71 -8.68 10.06 -3.93
N LEU A 72 -8.73 9.77 -5.23
CA LEU A 72 -9.58 8.73 -5.80
C LEU A 72 -9.10 7.34 -5.37
N PHE A 73 -7.79 7.08 -5.45
CA PHE A 73 -7.22 5.82 -4.98
C PHE A 73 -7.38 5.65 -3.48
N PHE A 74 -7.16 6.70 -2.70
CA PHE A 74 -7.41 6.67 -1.26
C PHE A 74 -8.85 6.25 -0.96
N ALA A 75 -9.84 6.86 -1.63
CA ALA A 75 -11.25 6.49 -1.47
C ALA A 75 -11.54 5.04 -1.88
N LEU A 76 -10.96 4.58 -3.00
CA LEU A 76 -11.14 3.22 -3.50
C LEU A 76 -10.58 2.16 -2.54
N PHE A 77 -9.33 2.33 -2.11
CA PHE A 77 -8.68 1.40 -1.17
C PHE A 77 -9.32 1.48 0.23
N PHE A 78 -9.75 2.66 0.67
CA PHE A 78 -10.50 2.81 1.91
C PHE A 78 -11.83 2.07 1.85
N ALA A 79 -12.59 2.20 0.77
CA ALA A 79 -13.84 1.48 0.59
C ALA A 79 -13.63 -0.05 0.57
N GLY A 80 -12.61 -0.52 -0.17
CA GLY A 80 -12.24 -1.95 -0.19
C GLY A 80 -11.86 -2.48 1.20
N GLY A 81 -11.01 -1.74 1.92
CA GLY A 81 -10.60 -2.07 3.29
C GLY A 81 -11.77 -2.06 4.27
N TYR A 82 -12.67 -1.08 4.17
CA TYR A 82 -13.87 -0.99 5.00
C TYR A 82 -14.81 -2.18 4.80
N LEU A 83 -14.96 -2.66 3.57
CA LEU A 83 -15.74 -3.86 3.25
C LEU A 83 -15.07 -5.15 3.76
N LEU A 84 -13.73 -5.21 3.76
CA LEU A 84 -12.97 -6.34 4.32
C LEU A 84 -12.93 -6.35 5.85
N GLN A 85 -12.97 -5.19 6.49
CA GLN A 85 -12.88 -5.03 7.95
C GLN A 85 -13.83 -5.97 8.74
N PRO A 86 -15.13 -6.11 8.43
CA PRO A 86 -16.01 -7.02 9.15
C PRO A 86 -15.64 -8.50 8.97
N LEU A 87 -15.06 -8.90 7.83
CA LEU A 87 -14.55 -10.26 7.61
C LEU A 87 -13.34 -10.54 8.49
N ILE A 88 -12.38 -9.61 8.53
CA ILE A 88 -11.20 -9.71 9.40
C ILE A 88 -11.64 -9.79 10.87
N GLN A 89 -12.55 -8.91 11.30
CA GLN A 89 -13.08 -8.93 12.65
C GLN A 89 -13.78 -10.24 13.00
N ARG A 90 -14.54 -10.86 12.08
CA ARG A 90 -15.17 -12.16 12.32
C ARG A 90 -14.15 -13.28 12.53
N VAL A 91 -13.05 -13.27 11.78
CA VAL A 91 -11.99 -14.29 11.87
C VAL A 91 -11.14 -14.09 13.12
N THR A 92 -10.83 -12.85 13.47
CA THR A 92 -9.95 -12.51 14.60
C THR A 92 -10.70 -12.45 15.95
N ALA A 93 -11.99 -12.10 15.98
CA ALA A 93 -12.77 -11.95 17.23
C ALA A 93 -13.56 -13.21 17.65
N GLY A 94 -13.49 -14.31 16.88
CA GLY A 94 -14.08 -15.58 17.30
C GLY A 94 -13.43 -16.09 18.60
N ARG A 95 -14.17 -16.84 19.43
CA ARG A 95 -13.73 -17.51 20.69
C ARG A 95 -12.62 -18.57 20.48
N ARG A 96 -11.70 -18.37 19.53
CA ARG A 96 -10.66 -19.30 19.11
C ARG A 96 -9.36 -18.98 19.86
N PRO A 97 -8.59 -19.99 20.30
CA PRO A 97 -7.25 -19.74 20.85
C PRO A 97 -6.34 -19.16 19.75
N HIS A 98 -5.56 -18.12 20.10
CA HIS A 98 -4.60 -17.39 19.24
C HIS A 98 -5.20 -16.58 18.06
N PRO A 99 -5.84 -15.42 18.33
CA PRO A 99 -6.45 -14.55 17.29
C PRO A 99 -5.45 -14.00 16.27
N VAL A 100 -4.19 -13.80 16.67
CA VAL A 100 -3.12 -13.30 15.78
C VAL A 100 -2.81 -14.30 14.67
N LEU A 101 -2.75 -15.60 14.98
CA LEU A 101 -2.43 -16.65 14.02
C LEU A 101 -3.56 -16.84 12.99
N MET A 102 -4.81 -16.59 13.38
CA MET A 102 -5.95 -16.66 12.47
C MET A 102 -5.99 -15.48 11.50
N GLY A 103 -5.67 -14.26 11.97
CA GLY A 103 -5.48 -13.10 11.10
C GLY A 103 -4.33 -13.32 10.10
N LEU A 104 -3.25 -13.96 10.56
CA LEU A 104 -2.12 -14.34 9.72
C LEU A 104 -2.50 -15.29 8.59
N LEU A 105 -3.20 -16.38 8.92
CA LEU A 105 -3.64 -17.37 7.94
C LEU A 105 -4.64 -16.79 6.95
N PHE A 106 -5.49 -15.87 7.40
CA PHE A 106 -6.46 -15.20 6.55
C PHE A 106 -5.80 -14.26 5.54
N THR A 107 -4.87 -13.41 5.99
CA THR A 107 -4.12 -12.51 5.11
C THR A 107 -3.22 -13.27 4.15
N PHE A 108 -2.62 -14.38 4.61
CA PHE A 108 -1.89 -15.30 3.74
C PHE A 108 -2.79 -15.99 2.70
N GLY A 109 -4.01 -16.37 3.07
CA GLY A 109 -5.00 -16.90 2.13
C GLY A 109 -5.40 -15.89 1.05
N LEU A 110 -5.64 -14.64 1.45
CA LEU A 110 -5.88 -13.52 0.53
C LEU A 110 -4.70 -13.32 -0.42
N ALA A 111 -3.47 -13.38 0.10
CA ALA A 111 -2.25 -13.26 -0.67
C ALA A 111 -2.15 -14.31 -1.78
N THR A 112 -2.41 -15.57 -1.43
CA THR A 112 -2.39 -16.67 -2.41
C THR A 112 -3.50 -16.61 -3.46
N LEU A 113 -4.62 -15.95 -3.16
CA LEU A 113 -5.73 -15.72 -4.11
C LEU A 113 -5.40 -14.62 -5.13
N ALA A 114 -4.52 -13.69 -4.78
CA ALA A 114 -4.14 -12.56 -5.61
C ALA A 114 -2.96 -12.86 -6.57
N LYS A 115 -2.41 -14.08 -6.52
CA LYS A 115 -1.35 -14.59 -7.40
C LYS A 115 -1.92 -15.34 -8.59
#